data_AF-A0A6A3U7C6-F1
#
_entry.id   AF-A0A6A3U7C6-F1
#
_cell.length_a   1.000
_cell.length_b   1.000
_cell.length_c   1.000
_cell.angle_alpha   90.00
_cell.angle_beta   90.00
_cell.angle_gamma   90.00
#
_symmetry.space_group_name_H-M   'P 1'
#
loop_
_entity.id
_entity.type
_entity.pdbx_description
1 polymer ?
#
loop_
_entity_poly.entity_id
_entity_poly.type
_entity_poly.pdbx_seq_one_letter_code
_entity_poly.pdbx_strand_id
1 'polypeptide(L)'
;MNQLSEMDTENRLEIHNFFSSVKSEAVIAPLQALQNFIHDTEGHDIISGLHTKQRTHFGRPDWNAELTRVAQNHRRLEPLGDDDGEREEIGVFFCGPKPLGNIIDEQCALLNQSTPNVEFAFHSENF
;
A
#
# COMPACT_ATOMS: atom_id res chain seq x y z
N MET A 1 14.17 -6.20 2.04
CA MET A 1 12.81 -6.28 2.61
C MET A 1 12.78 -6.98 3.96
N ASN A 2 13.30 -8.21 4.11
CA ASN A 2 13.34 -8.89 5.43
C ASN A 2 13.98 -8.05 6.55
N GLN A 3 15.18 -7.54 6.31
CA GLN A 3 15.86 -6.66 7.28
C GLN A 3 15.06 -5.40 7.63
N LEU A 4 14.35 -4.80 6.67
CA LEU A 4 13.52 -3.61 6.92
C LEU A 4 12.30 -3.94 7.79
N SER A 5 11.66 -5.08 7.52
CA SER A 5 10.53 -5.57 8.31
C SER A 5 10.96 -5.92 9.75
N GLU A 6 12.13 -6.55 9.91
CA GLU A 6 12.70 -6.91 11.23
C GLU A 6 13.13 -5.67 12.05
N MET A 7 13.60 -4.62 11.38
CA MET A 7 14.02 -3.37 12.03
C MET A 7 12.87 -2.43 12.38
N ASP A 8 11.66 -2.67 11.86
CA ASP A 8 10.49 -1.82 12.13
C ASP A 8 9.86 -2.12 13.50
N THR A 9 10.52 -1.69 14.57
CA THR A 9 10.06 -1.90 15.94
C THR A 9 8.87 -1.02 16.34
N GLU A 10 8.57 0.03 15.55
CA GLU A 10 7.59 1.07 15.87
C GLU A 10 6.35 1.05 14.94
N ASN A 11 6.18 0.02 14.11
CA ASN A 11 5.11 -0.06 13.08
C ASN A 11 5.07 1.15 12.14
N ARG A 12 6.24 1.64 11.75
CA ARG A 12 6.36 2.74 10.79
C ARG A 12 6.24 2.26 9.35
N LEU A 13 6.39 0.96 9.10
CA LEU A 13 6.39 0.36 7.78
C LEU A 13 5.25 -0.64 7.62
N GLU A 14 4.52 -0.51 6.53
CA GLU A 14 3.55 -1.50 6.06
C GLU A 14 3.93 -1.91 4.64
N ILE A 15 4.17 -3.20 4.41
CA ILE A 15 4.66 -3.71 3.13
C ILE A 15 3.56 -4.50 2.44
N HIS A 16 3.12 -4.04 1.27
CA HIS A 16 2.12 -4.72 0.44
C HIS A 16 2.76 -5.24 -0.84
N ASN A 17 2.77 -6.56 -1.03
CA ASN A 17 3.30 -7.21 -2.23
C ASN A 17 2.16 -7.67 -3.14
N PHE A 18 2.31 -7.50 -4.45
CA PHE A 18 1.31 -7.89 -5.44
C PHE A 18 1.92 -8.82 -6.50
N PHE A 19 1.58 -10.11 -6.45
CA PHE A 19 2.03 -11.09 -7.43
C PHE A 19 1.15 -11.06 -8.68
N SER A 20 1.47 -10.15 -9.59
CA SER A 20 0.60 -9.79 -10.72
C SER A 20 0.64 -10.72 -11.94
N SER A 21 1.58 -11.66 -12.01
CA SER A 21 1.74 -12.55 -13.17
C SER A 21 0.82 -13.77 -13.15
N VAL A 22 0.38 -14.22 -11.97
CA VAL A 22 -0.50 -15.38 -11.81
C VAL A 22 -1.95 -14.94 -11.97
N LYS A 23 -2.68 -15.61 -12.86
CA LYS A 23 -4.09 -15.29 -13.18
C LYS A 23 -5.03 -16.50 -13.11
N SER A 24 -4.48 -17.70 -12.93
CA SER A 24 -5.28 -18.92 -12.91
C SER A 24 -5.78 -19.17 -11.50
N GLU A 25 -7.10 -19.14 -11.32
CA GLU A 25 -7.72 -19.41 -10.02
C GLU A 25 -7.41 -20.82 -9.50
N ALA A 26 -7.26 -21.78 -10.41
CA ALA A 26 -6.85 -23.15 -10.07
C ALA A 26 -5.46 -23.23 -9.44
N VAL A 27 -4.61 -22.21 -9.67
CA VAL A 27 -3.28 -22.08 -9.04
C VAL A 27 -3.35 -21.16 -7.83
N ILE A 28 -4.10 -20.05 -7.91
CA ILE A 28 -4.19 -19.05 -6.84
C ILE A 28 -4.88 -19.63 -5.61
N ALA A 29 -6.06 -20.23 -5.75
CA ALA A 29 -6.85 -20.74 -4.63
C ALA A 29 -6.07 -21.68 -3.68
N PRO A 30 -5.38 -22.74 -4.16
CA PRO A 30 -4.61 -23.61 -3.26
C PRO A 30 -3.42 -22.89 -2.62
N LEU A 31 -2.72 -22.02 -3.37
CA LEU A 31 -1.60 -21.24 -2.83
C LEU A 31 -2.07 -20.26 -1.75
N GLN A 32 -3.17 -19.58 -1.97
CA GLN A 32 -3.75 -18.64 -1.02
C GLN A 32 -4.27 -19.36 0.23
N ALA A 33 -4.85 -20.55 0.09
CA ALA A 33 -5.25 -21.36 1.24
C ALA A 33 -4.04 -21.74 2.12
N LEU A 34 -2.94 -22.18 1.49
CA LEU A 34 -1.69 -22.49 2.21
C LEU A 34 -1.06 -21.24 2.81
N GLN A 35 -1.05 -20.13 2.08
CA GLN A 35 -0.54 -18.85 2.54
C GLN A 35 -1.29 -18.35 3.77
N ASN A 36 -2.62 -18.40 3.75
CA ASN A 36 -3.45 -18.04 4.89
C ASN A 36 -3.10 -18.89 6.11
N PHE A 37 -3.04 -20.22 5.94
CA PHE A 37 -2.74 -21.13 7.03
C PHE A 37 -1.38 -20.86 7.68
N ILE A 38 -0.32 -20.70 6.87
CA ILE A 38 1.03 -20.48 7.39
C ILE A 38 1.17 -19.05 7.97
N HIS A 39 0.58 -18.04 7.33
CA HIS A 39 0.62 -16.68 7.85
C HIS A 39 -0.09 -16.55 9.20
N ASP A 40 -1.26 -17.18 9.37
CA ASP A 40 -2.03 -17.14 10.61
C ASP A 40 -1.34 -17.89 11.77
N THR A 41 -0.51 -18.89 11.46
CA THR A 41 0.15 -19.73 12.46
C THR A 41 1.58 -19.30 12.79
N GLU A 42 2.32 -18.81 11.80
CA GLU A 42 3.76 -18.50 11.92
C GLU A 42 4.10 -17.04 11.64
N GLY A 43 3.15 -16.23 11.15
CA GLY A 43 3.38 -14.83 10.77
C GLY A 43 4.29 -14.66 9.55
N HIS A 44 4.48 -15.74 8.78
CA HIS A 44 5.34 -15.76 7.60
C HIS A 44 4.51 -15.76 6.32
N ASP A 45 4.81 -14.85 5.40
CA ASP A 45 4.19 -14.83 4.08
C ASP A 45 4.99 -15.70 3.10
N ILE A 46 4.54 -16.93 2.89
CA ILE A 46 5.24 -17.92 2.05
C ILE A 46 5.39 -17.53 0.58
N ILE A 47 4.61 -16.56 0.09
CA ILE A 47 4.65 -16.16 -1.31
C ILE A 47 5.82 -15.21 -1.55
N SER A 48 6.03 -14.23 -0.64
CA SER A 48 7.17 -13.31 -0.71
C SER A 48 8.39 -13.80 0.06
N GLY A 49 8.22 -14.78 0.96
CA GLY A 49 9.26 -15.23 1.90
C GLY A 49 9.57 -14.20 2.99
N LEU A 50 8.65 -13.27 3.26
CA LEU A 50 8.85 -12.20 4.23
C LEU A 50 8.17 -12.50 5.57
N HIS A 51 8.85 -12.16 6.67
CA HIS A 51 8.21 -12.03 7.98
C HIS A 51 7.54 -10.65 8.04
N THR A 52 6.25 -10.60 7.71
CA THR A 52 5.50 -9.34 7.56
C THR A 52 4.07 -9.53 8.06
N LYS A 53 3.46 -8.42 8.51
CA LYS A 53 2.07 -8.40 8.97
C LYS A 53 1.07 -8.56 7.82
N GLN A 54 1.48 -8.22 6.61
CA GLN A 54 0.64 -8.29 5.41
C GLN A 54 0.99 -9.51 4.58
N ARG A 55 -0.01 -10.10 3.93
CA ARG A 55 0.19 -11.22 3.00
C ARG A 55 0.40 -10.66 1.59
N THR A 56 1.18 -11.36 0.77
CA THR A 56 1.22 -11.05 -0.66
C THR A 56 -0.15 -11.24 -1.29
N HIS A 57 -0.62 -10.23 -1.99
CA HIS A 57 -1.85 -10.26 -2.78
C HIS A 57 -1.58 -10.91 -4.14
N PHE A 58 -2.56 -11.64 -4.67
CA PHE A 58 -2.52 -12.13 -6.04
C PHE A 58 -3.21 -11.14 -6.98
N GLY A 59 -2.61 -10.91 -8.14
CA GLY A 59 -3.14 -9.96 -9.13
C GLY A 59 -2.50 -8.58 -9.03
N ARG A 60 -3.13 -7.60 -9.71
CA ARG A 60 -2.68 -6.20 -9.71
C ARG A 60 -3.38 -5.45 -8.57
N PRO A 61 -2.71 -4.45 -7.97
CA PRO A 61 -3.34 -3.58 -6.99
C PRO A 61 -4.51 -2.80 -7.60
N ASP A 62 -5.55 -2.62 -6.80
CA ASP A 62 -6.57 -1.59 -7.04
C ASP A 62 -6.09 -0.30 -6.39
N TRP A 63 -5.39 0.54 -7.15
CA TRP A 63 -4.78 1.76 -6.63
C TRP A 63 -5.79 2.74 -6.02
N ASN A 64 -7.04 2.74 -6.51
CA ASN A 64 -8.09 3.55 -5.90
C ASN A 64 -8.38 3.05 -4.48
N ALA A 65 -8.58 1.74 -4.32
CA ALA A 65 -8.83 1.14 -3.01
C ALA A 65 -7.62 1.30 -2.07
N GLU A 66 -6.40 1.09 -2.56
CA GLU A 66 -5.18 1.22 -1.74
C GLU A 66 -4.95 2.65 -1.27
N LEU A 67 -5.04 3.64 -2.16
CA LEU A 67 -4.87 5.05 -1.78
C LEU A 67 -6.03 5.55 -0.91
N THR A 68 -7.26 5.11 -1.17
CA THR A 68 -8.40 5.40 -0.29
C THR A 68 -8.17 4.86 1.12
N ARG A 69 -7.66 3.63 1.24
CA ARG A 69 -7.30 3.02 2.54
C ARG A 69 -6.23 3.85 3.26
N VAL A 70 -5.22 4.31 2.54
CA VAL A 70 -4.16 5.18 3.09
C VAL A 70 -4.76 6.48 3.61
N ALA A 71 -5.60 7.16 2.83
CA ALA A 71 -6.28 8.40 3.25
C ALA A 71 -7.15 8.20 4.51
N GLN A 72 -7.87 7.08 4.61
CA GLN A 72 -8.74 6.78 5.75
C GLN A 72 -7.96 6.43 7.02
N ASN A 73 -6.82 5.75 6.86
CA ASN A 73 -5.96 5.37 7.99
C ASN A 73 -5.05 6.51 8.45
N HIS A 74 -4.85 7.53 7.61
CA HIS A 74 -4.12 8.73 7.97
C HIS A 74 -4.90 9.48 9.06
N ARG A 75 -4.34 9.46 10.27
CA ARG A 75 -4.88 10.22 11.40
C ARG A 75 -4.15 11.54 11.45
N ARG A 76 -4.92 12.61 11.61
CA ARG A 76 -4.32 13.90 11.93
C ARG A 76 -3.51 13.81 13.21
N LEU A 77 -2.20 14.05 13.09
CA LEU A 77 -1.28 14.00 14.22
C LEU A 77 -1.28 15.33 14.97
N GLU A 78 -1.52 16.45 14.27
CA GLU A 78 -1.56 17.79 14.84
C GLU A 78 -2.99 18.36 14.79
N PRO A 79 -3.47 18.99 15.88
CA PRO A 79 -4.74 19.72 15.85
C PRO A 79 -4.64 20.91 14.91
N LEU A 80 -5.67 21.13 14.09
CA LEU A 80 -5.81 22.37 13.33
C LEU A 80 -5.73 23.57 14.29
N GLY A 81 -4.88 24.54 13.97
CA GLY A 81 -5.09 25.92 14.43
C GLY A 81 -6.40 26.46 13.87
N ASP A 82 -6.76 27.71 14.19
CA ASP A 82 -8.04 28.33 13.79
C ASP A 82 -8.27 28.47 12.26
N ASP A 83 -7.45 27.84 11.41
CA ASP A 83 -7.56 27.81 9.96
C ASP A 83 -8.27 26.53 9.48
N ASP A 84 -9.55 26.65 9.17
CA ASP A 84 -10.50 25.59 8.77
C ASP A 84 -10.21 24.99 7.37
N GLY A 85 -9.02 25.23 6.80
CA GLY A 85 -8.68 24.96 5.40
C GLY A 85 -7.47 24.05 5.15
N GLU A 86 -6.64 23.75 6.15
CA GLU A 86 -5.42 22.98 5.93
C GLU A 86 -5.68 21.47 5.82
N ARG A 87 -5.19 20.87 4.72
CA ARG A 87 -5.15 19.42 4.49
C ARG A 87 -3.77 18.88 4.86
N GLU A 88 -3.73 17.68 5.42
CA GLU A 88 -2.44 17.00 5.65
C GLU A 88 -1.92 16.37 4.35
N GLU A 89 -0.66 16.62 4.04
CA GLU A 89 -0.03 16.09 2.83
C GLU A 89 0.42 14.63 3.00
N ILE A 90 0.12 13.78 2.01
CA ILE A 90 0.61 12.41 1.88
C ILE A 90 1.48 12.31 0.63
N GLY A 91 2.80 12.20 0.82
CA GLY A 91 3.74 11.98 -0.27
C GLY A 91 3.65 10.56 -0.85
N VAL A 92 3.53 10.45 -2.17
CA VAL A 92 3.50 9.19 -2.93
C VAL A 92 4.69 9.15 -3.88
N PHE A 93 5.67 8.30 -3.58
CA PHE A 93 6.90 8.17 -4.37
C PHE A 93 6.86 6.89 -5.20
N PHE A 94 7.08 7.02 -6.51
CA PHE A 94 6.98 5.91 -7.45
C PHE A 94 8.25 5.75 -8.30
N CYS A 95 8.77 4.52 -8.34
CA CYS A 95 9.85 4.12 -9.24
C CYS A 95 9.45 2.82 -9.95
N GLY A 96 9.28 2.88 -11.27
CA GLY A 96 8.83 1.74 -12.06
C GLY A 96 8.36 2.11 -13.47
N PRO A 97 7.62 1.22 -14.14
CA PRO A 97 7.14 1.47 -15.50
C PRO A 97 6.23 2.71 -15.58
N LYS A 98 6.54 3.62 -16.51
CA LYS A 98 5.79 4.88 -16.70
C LYS A 98 4.26 4.70 -16.78
N PRO A 99 3.71 3.70 -17.51
CA PRO A 99 2.25 3.52 -17.55
C PRO A 99 1.62 3.27 -16.18
N LEU A 100 2.34 2.60 -15.27
CA LEU A 100 1.86 2.37 -13.91
C LEU A 100 1.94 3.64 -13.06
N GLY A 101 3.02 4.42 -13.20
CA GLY A 101 3.15 5.72 -12.54
C GLY A 101 2.02 6.67 -12.91
N ASN A 102 1.66 6.75 -14.20
CA ASN A 102 0.52 7.57 -14.65
C ASN A 102 -0.80 7.16 -14.00
N ILE A 103 -1.07 5.85 -13.84
CA ILE A 103 -2.28 5.37 -13.18
C ILE A 103 -2.33 5.87 -11.74
N ILE A 104 -1.21 5.78 -11.01
CA ILE A 104 -1.14 6.20 -9.60
C ILE A 104 -1.32 7.71 -9.49
N ASP A 105 -0.64 8.49 -10.34
CA ASP A 105 -0.77 9.95 -10.40
C ASP A 105 -2.23 10.39 -10.66
N GLU A 106 -2.89 9.77 -11.64
CA GLU A 106 -4.31 10.01 -11.92
C GLU A 106 -5.21 9.68 -10.71
N GLN A 107 -4.95 8.58 -9.99
CA GLN A 107 -5.71 8.24 -8.79
C GLN A 107 -5.49 9.26 -7.66
N CYS A 108 -4.26 9.72 -7.43
CA CYS A 108 -3.96 10.78 -6.47
C CYS A 108 -4.76 12.05 -6.81
N ALA A 109 -4.75 12.48 -8.07
CA ALA A 109 -5.47 13.67 -8.53
C ALA A 109 -7.00 13.55 -8.36
N LEU A 110 -7.57 12.35 -8.56
CA LEU A 110 -9.00 12.09 -8.35
C LEU A 110 -9.36 12.10 -6.85
N LEU A 111 -8.53 11.52 -5.99
CA LEU A 111 -8.77 11.48 -4.55
C LEU A 111 -8.64 12.87 -3.92
N ASN A 112 -7.74 13.72 -4.40
CA ASN A 112 -7.62 15.11 -3.93
C ASN A 112 -8.87 15.96 -4.20
N GLN A 113 -9.72 15.57 -5.15
CA GLN A 113 -11.00 16.25 -5.42
C GLN A 113 -12.12 15.79 -4.48
N SER A 114 -11.98 14.61 -3.89
CA SER A 114 -13.06 13.94 -3.13
C SER A 114 -12.74 13.75 -1.65
N THR A 115 -11.49 13.94 -1.24
CA THR A 115 -11.03 13.71 0.14
C THR A 115 -10.75 15.04 0.83
N PRO A 116 -11.53 15.43 1.87
CA PRO A 116 -11.44 16.77 2.45
C PRO A 116 -10.25 16.96 3.40
N ASN A 117 -9.69 15.88 3.97
CA ASN A 117 -8.74 15.99 5.08
C ASN A 117 -7.27 15.80 4.68
N VAL A 118 -7.02 15.20 3.50
CA VAL A 118 -5.67 14.86 3.05
C VAL A 118 -5.47 15.27 1.60
N GLU A 119 -4.22 15.52 1.25
CA GLU A 119 -3.79 15.84 -0.11
C GLU A 119 -2.62 14.95 -0.51
N PHE A 120 -2.78 14.19 -1.58
CA PHE A 120 -1.72 13.36 -2.15
C PHE A 120 -0.79 14.18 -3.02
N ALA A 121 0.51 14.09 -2.76
CA ALA A 121 1.58 14.67 -3.58
C ALA A 121 2.35 13.53 -4.29
N PHE A 122 2.15 13.39 -5.60
CA PHE A 122 2.80 12.33 -6.38
C PHE A 122 4.17 12.77 -6.91
N HIS A 123 5.17 11.89 -6.75
CA HIS A 123 6.54 12.09 -7.21
C HIS A 123 7.02 10.87 -7.99
N SER A 124 7.37 11.07 -9.26
CA SER A 124 8.05 10.06 -10.07
C SER A 124 9.55 10.15 -9.82
N GLU A 125 10.12 9.07 -9.31
CA GLU A 125 11.51 9.01 -8.89
C GLU A 125 12.31 8.05 -9.79
N ASN A 126 13.60 8.36 -9.98
CA ASN A 126 14.57 7.50 -10.67
C ASN A 126 15.70 7.16 -9.70
N PHE A 127 15.51 6.11 -8.90
CA PHE A 127 16.49 5.60 -7.94
C PHE A 127 17.48 4.62 -8.55
#